data_AF-A0A9W6VEW6-F1
#
_entry.id   AF-A0A9W6VEW6-F1
#
_cell.length_a   1.000
_cell.length_b   1.000
_cell.length_c   1.000
_cell.angle_alpha   90.00
_cell.angle_beta   90.00
_cell.angle_gamma   90.00
#
_symmetry.space_group_name_H-M   'P 1'
#
loop_
_entity.id
_entity.type
_entity.pdbx_description
1 polymer ?
#
loop_
_entity_poly.entity_id
_entity_poly.type
_entity_poly.pdbx_seq_one_letter_code
_entity_poly.pdbx_strand_id
1 'polypeptide(L)'
;MCNIEFVAGNTSPRGRKRTSLHNRLAVLRAERGVSRAELATAVGVNSQTIGFLERGDYGPSAELALRIGEFFQLPVEAVFSLRPFSPMSSQLYRPNETGGQP
;
A
#
# COMPACT_ATOMS: atom_id res chain seq x y z
N MET A 1 15.39 -23.78 -9.86
CA MET A 1 14.16 -23.71 -9.03
C MET A 1 14.57 -23.12 -7.69
N CYS A 2 14.22 -21.87 -7.40
CA CYS A 2 14.54 -21.27 -6.09
C CYS A 2 13.31 -21.46 -5.20
N ASN A 3 13.39 -22.40 -4.26
CA ASN A 3 12.40 -22.59 -3.21
C ASN A 3 12.58 -21.46 -2.19
N ILE A 4 11.61 -20.57 -2.14
CA ILE A 4 11.50 -19.59 -1.05
C ILE A 4 10.70 -20.28 0.04
N GLU A 5 11.39 -20.65 1.12
CA GLU A 5 10.79 -21.14 2.36
C GLU A 5 9.72 -20.15 2.84
N PHE A 6 8.50 -20.66 2.90
CA PHE A 6 7.33 -19.99 3.42
C PHE A 6 7.43 -19.94 4.95
N VAL A 7 7.88 -18.81 5.50
CA VAL A 7 7.78 -18.54 6.94
C VAL A 7 6.37 -18.04 7.25
N ALA A 8 5.46 -18.97 7.53
CA ALA A 8 4.26 -18.66 8.30
C ALA A 8 4.62 -18.66 9.79
N GLY A 9 4.56 -17.47 10.40
CA GLY A 9 4.73 -17.34 11.84
C GLY A 9 4.76 -15.89 12.30
N ASN A 10 3.60 -15.23 12.34
CA ASN A 10 3.47 -13.96 13.04
C ASN A 10 2.48 -14.11 14.22
N THR A 11 2.91 -14.86 15.25
CA THR A 11 2.26 -14.88 16.56
C THR A 11 3.07 -14.02 17.51
N SER A 12 2.62 -12.78 17.74
CA SER A 12 3.05 -11.97 18.87
C SER A 12 1.85 -11.68 19.77
N PRO A 13 1.77 -12.29 20.97
CA PRO A 13 0.79 -11.93 21.98
C PRO A 13 1.38 -10.77 22.79
N ARG A 14 0.93 -9.54 22.52
CA ARG A 14 0.81 -8.41 23.48
C ARG A 14 0.40 -7.15 22.73
N GLY A 15 -0.63 -6.48 23.24
CA GLY A 15 -1.31 -5.32 22.65
C GLY A 15 -0.45 -4.06 22.47
N ARG A 16 0.39 -4.04 21.43
CA ARG A 16 0.83 -2.82 20.75
C ARG A 16 -0.08 -2.68 19.54
N LYS A 17 -0.82 -1.57 19.39
CA LYS A 17 -1.59 -1.29 18.15
C LYS A 17 -0.69 -1.64 16.97
N ARG A 18 -1.02 -2.70 16.22
CA ARG A 18 -0.30 -3.00 14.97
C ARG A 18 -0.50 -1.75 14.14
N THR A 19 0.58 -1.01 13.87
CA THR A 19 0.55 0.05 12.87
C THR A 19 0.16 -0.65 11.57
N SER A 20 -1.12 -0.57 11.22
CA SER A 20 -1.63 -1.13 9.98
C SER A 20 -1.00 -0.31 8.87
N LEU A 21 -0.05 -0.89 8.15
CA LEU A 21 0.50 -0.26 6.97
C LEU A 21 -0.61 -0.21 5.91
N HIS A 22 -1.09 1.00 5.63
CA HIS A 22 -2.06 1.25 4.58
C HIS A 22 -1.31 1.42 3.26
N ASN A 23 -1.88 0.93 2.16
CA ASN A 23 -1.31 1.08 0.83
C ASN A 23 -2.39 1.53 -0.17
N ARG A 24 -1.95 2.17 -1.26
CA ARG A 24 -2.79 2.57 -2.40
C ARG A 24 -2.47 1.76 -3.66
N LEU A 25 -1.84 0.59 -3.52
CA LEU A 25 -1.24 -0.13 -4.65
C LEU A 25 -2.29 -0.56 -5.70
N ALA A 26 -3.44 -1.06 -5.22
CA ALA A 26 -4.55 -1.44 -6.09
C ALA A 26 -5.13 -0.25 -6.87
N VAL A 27 -5.25 0.92 -6.21
CA VAL A 27 -5.74 2.15 -6.82
C VAL A 27 -4.76 2.65 -7.87
N LEU A 28 -3.47 2.75 -7.53
CA LEU A 28 -2.42 3.20 -8.45
C LEU A 28 -2.27 2.28 -9.66
N ARG A 29 -2.40 0.96 -9.50
CA ARG A 29 -2.45 0.04 -10.63
C ARG A 29 -3.65 0.30 -11.54
N ALA A 30 -4.83 0.45 -10.95
CA ALA A 30 -6.05 0.70 -11.72
C ALA A 30 -5.98 2.03 -12.48
N GLU A 31 -5.48 3.10 -11.85
CA GLU A 31 -5.26 4.41 -12.47
C GLU A 31 -4.31 4.35 -13.68
N ARG A 32 -3.29 3.47 -13.63
CA ARG A 32 -2.31 3.32 -14.71
C ARG A 32 -2.61 2.16 -15.68
N GLY A 33 -3.70 1.42 -15.49
CA GLY A 33 -4.00 0.23 -16.28
C GLY A 33 -2.98 -0.89 -16.16
N VAL A 34 -2.21 -0.94 -15.06
CA VAL A 34 -1.13 -1.92 -14.84
C VAL A 34 -1.67 -3.17 -14.16
N SER A 35 -1.39 -4.35 -14.70
CA SER A 35 -1.72 -5.64 -14.08
C SER A 35 -0.77 -6.01 -12.93
N ARG A 36 -1.18 -6.97 -12.08
CA ARG A 36 -0.29 -7.47 -11.00
C ARG A 36 0.99 -8.10 -11.55
N ALA A 37 0.90 -8.80 -12.67
CA ALA A 37 2.04 -9.48 -13.29
C ALA A 37 3.06 -8.48 -13.87
N GLU A 38 2.58 -7.40 -14.50
CA GLU A 38 3.44 -6.34 -15.03
C GLU A 38 4.17 -5.61 -13.90
N LEU A 39 3.44 -5.19 -12.85
CA LEU A 39 4.06 -4.56 -11.68
C LEU A 39 5.09 -5.50 -11.05
N ALA A 40 4.74 -6.76 -10.83
CA ALA A 40 5.62 -7.75 -10.22
C ALA A 40 6.91 -7.95 -11.03
N THR A 41 6.80 -8.02 -12.35
CA THR A 41 7.96 -8.10 -13.26
C THR A 41 8.84 -6.86 -13.12
N ALA A 42 8.25 -5.66 -13.13
CA ALA A 42 8.99 -4.41 -13.04
C ALA A 42 9.73 -4.25 -11.69
N VAL A 43 9.10 -4.66 -10.58
CA VAL A 43 9.70 -4.59 -9.24
C VAL A 43 10.38 -5.88 -8.80
N GLY A 44 10.56 -6.85 -9.70
CA GLY A 44 11.36 -8.06 -9.49
C GLY A 44 10.83 -9.01 -8.39
N VAL A 45 9.50 -9.15 -8.28
CA VAL A 45 8.86 -10.06 -7.31
C VAL A 45 7.83 -10.97 -8.01
N ASN A 46 7.21 -11.88 -7.25
CA ASN A 46 6.09 -12.68 -7.75
C ASN A 46 4.78 -11.86 -7.75
N SER A 47 3.90 -12.08 -8.73
CA SER A 47 2.56 -11.49 -8.79
C SER A 47 1.71 -11.78 -7.54
N GLN A 48 1.95 -12.92 -6.87
CA GLN A 48 1.33 -13.23 -5.58
C GLN A 48 1.75 -12.25 -4.48
N THR A 49 3.02 -11.83 -4.45
CA THR A 49 3.55 -10.82 -3.52
C THR A 49 2.80 -9.51 -3.66
N ILE A 50 2.54 -9.06 -4.88
CA ILE A 50 1.71 -7.87 -5.14
C ILE A 50 0.30 -8.03 -4.57
N GLY A 51 -0.29 -9.22 -4.71
CA GLY A 51 -1.59 -9.54 -4.10
C GLY A 51 -1.60 -9.47 -2.57
N PHE A 52 -0.55 -9.98 -1.90
CA PHE A 52 -0.40 -9.88 -0.44
C PHE A 52 -0.22 -8.43 0.03
N LEU A 53 0.56 -7.65 -0.73
CA LEU A 53 0.76 -6.22 -0.45
C LEU A 53 -0.54 -5.43 -0.59
N GLU A 54 -1.32 -5.66 -1.66
CA GLU A 54 -2.61 -4.99 -1.86
C GLU A 54 -3.59 -5.24 -0.70
N ARG A 55 -3.63 -6.46 -0.17
CA ARG A 55 -4.48 -6.81 0.98
C ARG A 55 -3.93 -6.35 2.33
N GLY A 56 -2.64 -6.00 2.39
CA GLY A 56 -1.97 -5.63 3.64
C GLY A 56 -1.66 -6.83 4.54
N ASP A 57 -1.60 -8.04 3.99
CA ASP A 57 -1.26 -9.28 4.72
C ASP A 57 0.20 -9.24 5.21
N TYR A 58 1.05 -8.50 4.51
CA TYR A 58 2.48 -8.33 4.78
C TYR A 58 2.93 -6.91 4.42
N GLY A 59 3.89 -6.36 5.16
CA GLY A 59 4.52 -5.07 4.87
C GLY A 59 5.79 -5.26 4.02
N PRO A 60 5.99 -4.50 2.93
CA PRO A 60 7.14 -4.65 2.05
C PRO A 60 8.46 -4.35 2.77
N SER A 61 9.57 -4.89 2.27
CA SER A 61 10.90 -4.41 2.63
C SER A 61 11.08 -2.96 2.18
N ALA A 62 12.03 -2.24 2.79
CA ALA A 62 12.34 -0.87 2.39
C ALA A 62 12.73 -0.79 0.90
N GLU A 63 13.53 -1.74 0.42
CA GLU A 63 13.91 -1.84 -0.99
C GLU A 63 12.69 -2.01 -1.91
N LEU A 64 11.78 -2.93 -1.59
CA LEU A 64 10.58 -3.15 -2.40
C LEU A 64 9.66 -1.93 -2.41
N ALA A 65 9.52 -1.26 -1.27
CA ALA A 65 8.74 -0.03 -1.17
C ALA A 65 9.31 1.10 -2.04
N LEU A 66 10.65 1.26 -2.05
CA LEU A 66 11.34 2.23 -2.91
C LEU A 66 11.18 1.90 -4.39
N ARG A 67 11.40 0.64 -4.80
CA ARG A 67 11.21 0.20 -6.20
C ARG A 67 9.78 0.42 -6.70
N ILE A 68 8.79 0.18 -5.84
CA ILE A 68 7.38 0.48 -6.16
C ILE A 68 7.18 1.99 -6.33
N GLY A 69 7.74 2.82 -5.45
CA GLY A 69 7.71 4.28 -5.57
C GLY A 69 8.30 4.77 -6.89
N GLU A 70 9.47 4.25 -7.27
CA GLU A 70 10.13 4.55 -8.55
C GLU A 70 9.28 4.15 -9.76
N PHE A 71 8.71 2.93 -9.75
CA PHE A 71 7.83 2.47 -10.82
C PHE A 71 6.61 3.39 -11.02
N PHE A 72 6.01 3.84 -9.91
CA PHE A 72 4.91 4.79 -9.95
C PHE A 72 5.38 6.25 -10.07
N GLN A 73 6.68 6.56 -10.09
CA GLN A 73 7.19 7.93 -10.06
C GLN A 73 6.55 8.77 -8.93
N LEU A 74 6.38 8.15 -7.77
CA LEU A 74 5.77 8.75 -6.58
C LEU A 74 6.67 8.52 -5.36
N PRO A 75 6.67 9.44 -4.39
CA PRO A 75 7.33 9.20 -3.11
C PRO A 75 6.69 7.99 -2.41
N VAL A 76 7.49 7.25 -1.63
CA VAL A 76 7.03 6.03 -0.96
C VAL A 76 5.82 6.28 -0.06
N GLU A 77 5.74 7.46 0.55
CA GLU A 77 4.67 7.93 1.43
C GLU A 77 3.34 8.16 0.70
N ALA A 78 3.38 8.39 -0.62
CA ALA A 78 2.18 8.48 -1.44
C ALA A 78 1.59 7.09 -1.75
N VAL A 79 2.43 6.05 -1.71
CA VAL A 79 2.03 4.66 -1.95
C VAL A 79 1.66 3.95 -0.66
N PHE A 80 2.45 4.16 0.40
CA PHE A 80 2.33 3.51 1.70
C PHE A 80 2.24 4.52 2.84
N SER A 81 1.40 4.27 3.83
CA SER A 81 1.23 5.16 4.98
C SER A 81 0.92 4.39 6.26
N LEU A 82 1.42 4.90 7.39
CA LEU A 82 1.03 4.42 8.71
C LEU A 82 -0.34 4.95 9.17
N ARG A 83 -0.94 5.85 8.38
CA ARG A 83 -2.28 6.40 8.61
C ARG A 83 -3.20 6.03 7.44
N PRO A 84 -4.50 5.82 7.68
CA PRO A 84 -5.45 5.60 6.61
C PRO A 84 -5.40 6.75 5.60
N PHE A 85 -5.47 6.39 4.32
CA PHE A 85 -5.58 7.37 3.25
C PHE A 85 -7.01 7.93 3.21
N SER A 86 -7.15 9.26 3.20
CA SER A 86 -8.44 9.89 2.94
C SER A 86 -8.90 9.57 1.51
N PRO A 87 -10.16 9.18 1.29
CA PRO A 87 -10.72 9.08 -0.05
C PRO A 87 -10.86 10.49 -0.65
N MET A 88 -10.70 10.62 -1.97
CA MET A 88 -10.82 11.92 -2.65
C MET A 88 -12.19 12.56 -2.43
N SER A 89 -13.27 11.78 -2.38
CA SER A 89 -14.63 12.29 -2.16
C SER A 89 -14.76 13.08 -0.85
N SER A 90 -14.12 12.62 0.23
CA SER A 90 -14.12 13.34 1.51
C SER A 90 -13.35 14.66 1.45
N GLN A 91 -12.35 14.78 0.56
CA GLN A 91 -11.60 16.01 0.38
C GLN A 91 -12.37 17.01 -0.49
N LEU A 92 -13.05 16.52 -1.54
CA LEU A 92 -13.81 17.35 -2.48
C LEU A 92 -15.17 17.81 -1.94
N TYR A 93 -15.82 16.99 -1.10
CA TYR A 93 -17.14 17.31 -0.51
C TYR A 93 -17.03 17.66 0.98
N ARG A 94 -15.90 18.18 1.46
CA ARG A 94 -15.85 18.72 2.82
C ARG A 94 -16.87 19.88 2.86
N PRO A 95 -17.95 19.80 3.66
CA PRO A 95 -18.87 20.92 3.75
C PRO A 95 -18.05 22.12 4.22
N ASN A 96 -18.09 23.20 3.44
CA ASN A 96 -17.40 24.42 3.81
C ASN A 96 -17.97 24.86 5.16
N GLU A 97 -17.18 24.81 6.23
CA GLU A 97 -17.52 25.40 7.53
C GLU A 97 -17.42 26.94 7.43
N THR A 98 -18.19 27.51 6.52
CA THR A 98 -18.45 28.95 6.43
C THR A 98 -19.95 29.12 6.61
N GLY A 99 -20.39 29.19 7.87
CA GLY A 99 -21.80 29.33 8.18
C GLY A 99 -22.10 29.32 9.67
N GLY A 100 -21.59 30.33 10.40
CA GLY A 100 -22.14 30.71 11.70
C GLY A 100 -21.28 30.31 12.90
N GLN A 101 -20.52 31.27 13.40
CA GLN A 101 -20.29 31.38 14.83
C GLN A 101 -20.81 32.76 15.25
N PRO A 102 -21.83 32.84 16.14
CA PRO A 102 -22.35 34.11 16.65
C PRO A 102 -21.32 34.83 17.53
#